data_AF-A0A2V8Q6D3-F1
#
_entry.id   AF-A0A2V8Q6D3-F1
#
_cell.length_a   1.000
_cell.length_b   1.000
_cell.length_c   1.000
_cell.angle_alpha   90.00
_cell.angle_beta   90.00
_cell.angle_gamma   90.00
#
_symmetry.space_group_name_H-M   'P 1'
#
loop_
_entity.id
_entity.type
_entity.pdbx_description
1 polymer ?
#
loop_
_entity_poly.entity_id
_entity_poly.type
_entity_poly.pdbx_seq_one_letter_code
_entity_poly.pdbx_strand_id
1 'polypeptide(L)'
;MLLVGCVNLAGISLSRAAARQRELAVRTALGATRGQLTRLLLTESFILALLGGSLGILLEVWGQRTLFRLVPADLPRIESFSIDWTVLLFAGALIFVAALACGLAPAWLLSRSDLRDALVSSSRGSTGGALQSRLRTWLVSGQIALALVLLANAGLLLRSFVRLSSEQPGFDSNNVQTIRFSLPQTGYDDVATIARFYDQLHSRATAINGIKSDALISILPLAPKSISFVHFTRPDRPPARPEDTPSTNYRIVTPDYFRTMGIP
;
A
#
# COMPACT_ATOMS: atom_id res chain seq x y z
N MET A 1 5.40 0.88 8.79
CA MET A 1 4.57 0.87 10.02
C MET A 1 5.00 -0.19 11.03
N LEU A 2 5.28 -1.43 10.61
CA LEU A 2 5.63 -2.51 11.54
C LEU A 2 6.88 -2.23 12.40
N LEU A 3 7.96 -1.71 11.80
CA LEU A 3 9.16 -1.28 12.54
C LEU A 3 8.84 -0.24 13.64
N VAL A 4 8.01 0.75 13.33
CA VAL A 4 7.55 1.77 14.30
C VAL A 4 6.77 1.11 15.44
N GLY A 5 5.90 0.15 15.12
CA GLY A 5 5.16 -0.65 16.10
C GLY A 5 6.08 -1.45 17.02
N CYS A 6 7.07 -2.14 16.46
CA CYS A 6 8.05 -2.92 17.24
C CYS A 6 8.87 -2.05 18.20
N VAL A 7 9.27 -0.85 17.75
CA VAL A 7 9.99 0.10 18.60
C VAL A 7 9.11 0.59 19.76
N ASN A 8 7.84 0.91 19.50
CA ASN A 8 6.88 1.25 20.55
C ASN A 8 6.67 0.11 21.54
N LEU A 9 6.52 -1.12 21.04
CA LEU A 9 6.33 -2.30 21.86
C LEU A 9 7.55 -2.55 22.75
N ALA A 10 8.77 -2.36 22.22
CA ALA A 10 10.02 -2.42 22.96
C ALA A 10 10.12 -1.32 24.03
N GLY A 11 9.69 -0.09 23.72
CA GLY A 11 9.64 1.01 24.71
C GLY A 11 8.68 0.73 25.86
N ILE A 12 7.49 0.21 25.56
CA ILE A 12 6.48 -0.16 26.55
C ILE A 12 6.94 -1.34 27.39
N SER A 13 7.48 -2.41 26.79
CA SER A 13 7.98 -3.58 27.52
C SER A 13 9.13 -3.22 28.47
N LEU A 14 10.02 -2.31 28.04
CA LEU A 14 11.11 -1.80 28.86
C LEU A 14 10.62 -0.96 30.05
N SER A 15 9.56 -0.17 29.86
CA SER A 15 8.91 0.59 30.95
C SER A 15 8.19 -0.33 31.95
N ARG A 16 7.47 -1.35 31.45
CA ARG A 16 6.80 -2.35 32.29
C ARG A 16 7.79 -3.18 33.10
N ALA A 17 8.93 -3.53 32.54
CA ALA A 17 9.98 -4.25 33.26
C ALA A 17 10.53 -3.44 34.46
N ALA A 18 10.70 -2.12 34.29
CA ALA A 18 11.11 -1.23 35.39
C ALA A 18 10.04 -1.14 36.49
N ALA A 19 8.76 -1.05 36.12
CA ALA A 19 7.66 -1.03 37.08
C ALA A 19 7.49 -2.36 37.84
N ARG A 20 7.78 -3.49 37.18
CA ARG A 20 7.68 -4.84 37.76
C ARG A 20 8.92 -5.29 38.50
N GLN A 21 9.99 -4.51 38.52
CA GLN A 21 11.26 -4.88 39.15
C GLN A 21 11.10 -5.23 40.64
N ARG A 22 10.21 -4.53 41.38
CA ARG A 22 9.85 -4.87 42.78
C ARG A 22 9.12 -6.21 42.90
N GLU A 23 8.13 -6.47 42.05
CA GLU A 23 7.38 -7.73 42.06
C GLU A 23 8.30 -8.93 41.76
N LEU A 24 9.15 -8.78 40.75
CA LEU A 24 10.08 -9.83 40.34
C LEU A 24 11.14 -10.08 41.42
N ALA A 25 11.61 -9.03 42.11
CA ALA A 25 12.52 -9.15 43.26
C ALA A 25 11.88 -9.92 44.44
N VAL A 26 10.61 -9.65 44.76
CA VAL A 26 9.86 -10.38 45.79
C VAL A 26 9.68 -11.85 45.40
N ARG A 27 9.30 -12.13 44.15
CA ARG A 27 9.16 -13.53 43.67
C ARG A 27 10.50 -14.28 43.69
N THR A 28 11.61 -13.64 43.36
CA THR A 28 12.94 -14.25 43.50
C THR A 28 13.32 -14.51 44.96
N ALA A 29 12.96 -13.61 45.88
CA ALA A 29 13.18 -13.80 47.32
C ALA A 29 12.36 -14.96 47.89
N LEU A 30 11.19 -15.24 47.29
CA LEU A 30 10.35 -16.41 47.58
C LEU A 30 10.84 -17.71 46.89
N GLY A 31 11.98 -17.68 46.19
CA GLY A 31 12.60 -18.86 45.58
C GLY A 31 12.24 -19.13 44.12
N ALA A 32 11.60 -18.19 43.42
CA ALA A 32 11.31 -18.36 41.99
C ALA A 32 12.60 -18.43 41.17
N THR A 33 12.71 -19.45 40.31
CA THR A 33 13.88 -19.64 39.45
C THR A 33 13.84 -18.68 38.25
N ARG A 34 15.01 -18.30 37.73
CA ARG A 34 15.11 -17.41 36.55
C ARG A 34 14.29 -17.91 35.36
N GLY A 35 14.21 -19.23 35.16
CA GLY A 35 13.41 -19.87 34.12
C GLY A 35 11.89 -19.70 34.28
N GLN A 36 11.39 -19.63 35.52
CA GLN A 36 9.97 -19.37 35.78
C GLN A 36 9.60 -17.91 35.46
N LEU A 37 10.49 -16.98 35.78
CA LEU A 37 10.33 -15.56 35.46
C LEU A 37 10.40 -15.30 33.95
N THR A 38 11.34 -15.91 33.25
CA THR A 38 11.46 -15.77 31.79
C THR A 38 10.25 -16.38 31.08
N ARG A 39 9.79 -17.57 31.52
CA ARG A 39 8.60 -18.22 30.95
C ARG A 39 7.35 -17.35 31.09
N LEU A 40 7.16 -16.70 32.25
CA LEU A 40 6.03 -15.80 32.49
C LEU A 40 6.02 -14.61 31.51
N LEU A 41 7.17 -13.93 31.37
CA LEU A 41 7.31 -12.77 30.48
C LEU A 41 7.14 -13.16 29.00
N LEU A 42 7.63 -14.34 28.62
CA LEU A 42 7.42 -14.90 27.29
C LEU A 42 5.95 -15.22 27.03
N THR A 43 5.26 -15.88 27.98
CA THR A 43 3.83 -16.18 27.82
C THR A 43 2.97 -14.93 27.71
N GLU A 44 3.26 -13.90 28.50
CA GLU A 44 2.51 -12.63 28.43
C GLU A 44 2.75 -11.92 27.10
N SER A 45 3.99 -11.87 26.63
CA SER A 45 4.33 -11.30 25.32
C SER A 45 3.68 -12.07 24.17
N PHE A 46 3.61 -13.40 24.28
CA PHE A 46 2.98 -14.26 23.28
C PHE A 46 1.46 -14.09 23.23
N ILE A 47 0.79 -13.98 24.38
CA ILE A 47 -0.66 -13.72 24.45
C ILE A 47 -0.98 -12.36 23.82
N LEU A 48 -0.20 -11.32 24.14
CA LEU A 48 -0.39 -9.99 23.55
C LEU A 48 -0.16 -10.01 22.04
N ALA A 49 0.87 -10.73 21.57
CA ALA A 49 1.15 -10.88 20.16
C ALA A 49 0.03 -11.64 19.41
N LEU A 50 -0.52 -12.68 20.01
CA LEU A 50 -1.64 -13.46 19.46
C LEU A 50 -2.91 -12.61 19.35
N LEU A 51 -3.26 -11.88 20.40
CA LEU A 51 -4.42 -10.99 20.41
C LEU A 51 -4.26 -9.84 19.42
N GLY A 52 -3.08 -9.19 19.38
CA GLY A 52 -2.82 -8.11 18.44
C GLY A 52 -2.80 -8.57 16.98
N GLY A 53 -2.19 -9.74 16.72
CA GLY A 53 -2.15 -10.34 15.38
C GLY A 53 -3.53 -10.74 14.88
N SER A 54 -4.33 -11.40 15.72
CA SER A 54 -5.71 -11.78 15.37
C SER A 54 -6.60 -10.56 15.12
N LEU A 55 -6.49 -9.49 15.94
CA LEU A 55 -7.21 -8.23 15.69
C LEU A 55 -6.76 -7.57 14.38
N GLY A 56 -5.46 -7.59 14.08
CA GLY A 56 -4.90 -7.05 12.85
C GLY A 56 -5.45 -7.73 11.60
N ILE A 57 -5.49 -9.06 11.59
CA ILE A 57 -6.08 -9.86 10.50
C ILE A 57 -7.58 -9.56 10.37
N LEU A 58 -8.29 -9.45 11.49
CA LEU A 58 -9.72 -9.14 11.46
C LEU A 58 -10.00 -7.76 10.85
N LEU A 59 -9.18 -6.76 11.22
CA LEU A 59 -9.24 -5.40 10.67
C LEU A 59 -8.87 -5.35 9.19
N GLU A 60 -7.90 -6.16 8.74
CA GLU A 60 -7.55 -6.29 7.34
C GLU A 60 -8.73 -6.81 6.51
N VAL A 61 -9.34 -7.93 6.95
CA VAL A 61 -10.50 -8.54 6.27
C VAL A 61 -11.68 -7.57 6.23
N TRP A 62 -11.95 -6.88 7.33
CA TRP A 62 -13.05 -5.93 7.41
C TRP A 62 -12.77 -4.65 6.59
N GLY A 63 -11.54 -4.16 6.64
CA GLY A 63 -11.07 -3.00 5.90
C GLY A 63 -11.13 -3.22 4.40
N GLN A 64 -10.65 -4.37 3.90
CA GLN A 64 -10.76 -4.73 2.48
C GLN A 64 -12.22 -4.76 2.02
N ARG A 65 -13.11 -5.45 2.77
CA ARG A 65 -14.54 -5.50 2.42
C ARG A 65 -15.19 -4.13 2.36
N THR A 66 -14.80 -3.22 3.25
CA THR A 66 -15.35 -1.86 3.29
C THR A 66 -14.79 -1.02 2.16
N LEU A 67 -13.49 -1.09 1.91
CA LEU A 67 -12.82 -0.36 0.83
C LEU A 67 -13.37 -0.77 -0.54
N PHE A 68 -13.63 -2.07 -0.76
CA PHE A 68 -14.24 -2.56 -2.00
C PHE A 68 -15.66 -2.06 -2.23
N ARG A 69 -16.38 -1.63 -1.19
CA ARG A 69 -17.70 -0.99 -1.35
C ARG A 69 -17.62 0.48 -1.74
N LEU A 70 -16.49 1.14 -1.44
CA LEU A 70 -16.29 2.56 -1.72
C LEU A 70 -15.59 2.81 -3.06
N VAL A 71 -14.91 1.81 -3.62
CA VAL A 71 -14.16 1.93 -4.88
C VAL A 71 -15.07 1.58 -6.08
N PRO A 72 -15.18 2.46 -7.10
CA PRO A 72 -15.93 2.16 -8.32
C PRO A 72 -15.40 0.92 -9.04
N ALA A 73 -16.31 0.11 -9.61
CA ALA A 73 -16.01 -1.20 -10.22
C ALA A 73 -15.05 -1.17 -11.44
N ASP A 74 -14.65 0.01 -11.91
CA ASP A 74 -13.89 0.21 -13.16
C ASP A 74 -12.36 0.18 -13.02
N LEU A 75 -11.82 -0.07 -11.83
CA LEU A 75 -10.36 -0.20 -11.64
C LEU A 75 -9.87 -1.59 -12.10
N PRO A 76 -9.01 -1.72 -13.13
CA PRO A 76 -8.59 -3.01 -13.72
C PRO A 76 -7.63 -3.86 -12.88
N ARG A 77 -7.75 -3.85 -11.55
CA ARG A 77 -6.81 -4.53 -10.64
C ARG A 77 -7.45 -5.13 -9.39
N ILE A 78 -8.78 -5.19 -9.33
CA ILE A 78 -9.53 -5.67 -8.17
C ILE A 78 -9.41 -7.21 -8.03
N GLU A 79 -9.15 -7.95 -9.11
CA GLU A 79 -9.10 -9.42 -9.07
C GLU A 79 -7.81 -10.01 -8.46
N SER A 80 -6.78 -9.19 -8.19
CA SER A 80 -5.50 -9.67 -7.63
C SER A 80 -5.31 -9.44 -6.13
N PHE A 81 -6.28 -8.82 -5.46
CA PHE A 81 -6.25 -8.65 -3.99
C PHE A 81 -6.84 -9.88 -3.30
N SER A 82 -6.24 -11.04 -3.53
CA SER A 82 -6.43 -12.18 -2.63
C SER A 82 -5.52 -12.00 -1.41
N ILE A 83 -5.98 -12.48 -0.25
CA ILE A 83 -5.14 -12.60 0.93
C ILE A 83 -4.01 -13.56 0.56
N ASP A 84 -2.84 -13.00 0.26
CA ASP A 84 -1.67 -13.79 -0.11
C ASP A 84 -1.12 -14.47 1.15
N TRP A 85 -1.10 -15.81 1.12
CA TRP A 85 -0.60 -16.61 2.22
C TRP A 85 0.85 -16.30 2.57
N THR A 86 1.63 -15.84 1.59
CA THR A 86 3.01 -15.36 1.77
C THR A 86 3.06 -14.14 2.69
N VAL A 87 2.13 -13.19 2.51
CA VAL A 87 2.06 -11.97 3.33
C VAL A 87 1.62 -12.31 4.75
N LEU A 88 0.66 -13.23 4.89
CA LEU A 88 0.15 -13.67 6.19
C LEU A 88 1.21 -14.45 6.99
N LEU A 89 1.98 -15.30 6.31
CA LEU A 89 3.08 -16.06 6.90
C LEU A 89 4.27 -15.15 7.27
N PHE A 90 4.58 -14.17 6.43
CA PHE A 90 5.58 -13.14 6.73
C PHE A 90 5.16 -12.28 7.94
N ALA A 91 3.90 -11.83 8.00
CA ALA A 91 3.36 -11.08 9.12
C ALA A 91 3.38 -11.92 10.41
N GLY A 92 2.98 -13.19 10.34
CA GLY A 92 3.06 -14.13 11.46
C GLY A 92 4.48 -14.33 11.97
N ALA A 93 5.45 -14.53 11.07
CA ALA A 93 6.87 -14.66 11.43
C ALA A 93 7.39 -13.39 12.12
N LEU A 94 7.01 -12.21 11.64
CA LEU A 94 7.38 -10.94 12.26
C LEU A 94 6.79 -10.75 13.65
N ILE A 95 5.51 -11.08 13.84
CA ILE A 95 4.84 -11.02 15.15
C ILE A 95 5.54 -11.96 16.13
N PHE A 96 5.92 -13.16 15.68
CA PHE A 96 6.66 -14.13 16.48
C PHE A 96 8.03 -13.58 16.91
N VAL A 97 8.81 -13.03 15.98
CA VAL A 97 10.12 -12.42 16.28
C VAL A 97 9.97 -11.24 17.24
N ALA A 98 8.96 -10.39 17.06
CA ALA A 98 8.70 -9.25 17.93
C ALA A 98 8.32 -9.68 19.36
N ALA A 99 7.47 -10.71 19.49
CA ALA A 99 7.09 -11.29 20.78
C ALA A 99 8.30 -11.89 21.51
N LEU A 100 9.15 -12.61 20.77
CA LEU A 100 10.36 -13.20 21.30
C LEU A 100 11.35 -12.13 21.77
N ALA A 101 11.58 -11.10 20.95
CA ALA A 101 12.46 -9.99 21.29
C ALA A 101 11.95 -9.22 22.53
N CYS A 102 10.65 -8.90 22.59
CA CYS A 102 10.07 -8.18 23.73
C CYS A 102 9.99 -9.01 25.01
N GLY A 103 9.85 -10.34 24.93
CA GLY A 103 9.85 -11.22 26.10
C GLY A 103 11.26 -11.55 26.61
N LEU A 104 12.25 -11.70 25.72
CA LEU A 104 13.63 -12.00 26.08
C LEU A 104 14.42 -10.76 26.54
N ALA A 105 14.20 -9.58 25.94
CA ALA A 105 14.91 -8.36 26.29
C ALA A 105 14.87 -8.02 27.80
N PRO A 106 13.71 -7.97 28.48
CA PRO A 106 13.66 -7.68 29.92
C PRO A 106 14.22 -8.82 30.77
N ALA A 107 14.02 -10.07 30.36
CA ALA A 107 14.58 -11.25 31.03
C ALA A 107 16.12 -11.23 31.03
N TRP A 108 16.73 -10.86 29.91
CA TRP A 108 18.18 -10.74 29.77
C TRP A 108 18.73 -9.58 30.61
N LEU A 109 18.03 -8.44 30.61
CA LEU A 109 18.42 -7.27 31.41
C LEU A 109 18.39 -7.56 32.92
N LEU A 110 17.35 -8.24 33.39
CA LEU A 110 17.20 -8.69 34.79
C LEU A 110 18.23 -9.75 35.20
N SER A 111 18.71 -10.56 34.25
CA SER A 111 19.72 -11.59 34.52
C SER A 111 21.12 -11.02 34.74
N ARG A 112 21.41 -9.84 34.18
CA ARG A 112 22.70 -9.14 34.30
C ARG A 112 22.73 -8.11 35.42
N SER A 113 21.59 -7.54 35.80
CA SER A 113 21.52 -6.69 36.99
C SER A 113 21.55 -7.57 38.23
N ASP A 114 22.65 -7.54 38.98
CA ASP A 114 22.71 -8.22 40.28
C ASP A 114 21.56 -7.70 41.15
N LEU A 115 20.57 -8.56 41.42
CA LEU A 115 19.36 -8.21 42.17
C LEU A 115 19.68 -7.70 43.59
N ARG A 116 20.90 -7.95 44.08
CA ARG A 116 21.45 -7.40 45.33
C ARG A 116 21.72 -5.89 45.25
N ASP A 117 22.20 -5.37 44.13
CA ASP A 117 22.44 -3.93 43.95
C ASP A 117 21.14 -3.14 43.74
N ALA A 118 20.08 -3.78 43.23
CA ALA A 118 18.76 -3.16 43.05
C ALA A 118 18.07 -2.83 44.39
N LEU A 119 18.38 -3.56 45.47
CA LEU A 119 17.85 -3.29 46.81
C LEU A 119 18.60 -2.16 47.53
N VAL A 120 19.91 -1.98 47.26
CA VAL A 120 20.74 -0.93 47.87
C VAL A 120 20.65 0.41 47.11
N SER A 121 20.36 0.37 45.81
CA SER A 121 20.30 1.56 44.93
C SER A 121 19.03 2.42 45.06
N SER A 122 18.08 2.06 45.94
CA SER A 122 16.89 2.89 46.18
C SER A 122 17.20 4.24 46.87
N SER A 123 18.44 4.47 47.33
CA SER A 123 18.82 5.68 48.08
C SER A 123 19.84 6.61 47.39
N ARG A 124 20.57 6.18 46.34
CA ARG A 124 21.58 7.04 45.67
C ARG A 124 21.66 6.76 44.16
N GLY A 125 21.16 7.69 43.35
CA GLY A 125 21.60 7.99 41.98
C GLY A 125 21.99 6.84 41.04
N SER A 126 20.98 6.15 40.48
CA SER A 126 20.84 5.77 39.05
C SER A 126 22.04 5.38 38.16
N THR A 127 23.04 4.63 38.63
CA THR A 127 24.06 4.07 37.71
C THR A 127 23.55 2.85 36.90
N GLY A 128 22.55 2.12 37.40
CA GLY A 128 21.91 1.00 36.69
C GLY A 128 20.92 1.40 35.57
N GLY A 129 20.51 2.67 35.51
CA GLY A 129 19.49 3.16 34.55
C GLY A 129 20.05 3.84 33.29
N ALA A 130 21.35 4.11 33.23
CA ALA A 130 21.95 4.89 32.15
C ALA A 130 21.88 4.18 30.79
N LEU A 131 22.19 2.87 30.74
CA LEU A 131 22.10 2.05 29.52
C LEU A 131 20.65 1.95 29.03
N GLN A 132 19.70 1.76 29.95
CA GLN A 132 18.27 1.68 29.64
C GLN A 132 17.73 3.02 29.11
N SER A 133 18.17 4.15 29.68
CA SER A 133 17.81 5.48 29.18
C SER A 133 18.40 5.77 27.80
N ARG A 134 19.65 5.34 27.54
CA ARG A 134 20.32 5.51 26.24
C ARG A 134 19.68 4.68 25.14
N LEU A 135 19.38 3.40 25.42
CA LEU A 135 18.66 2.53 24.49
C LEU A 135 17.27 3.08 24.18
N ARG A 136 16.53 3.57 25.19
CA ARG A 136 15.22 4.21 24.99
C ARG A 136 15.33 5.46 24.10
N THR A 137 16.35 6.29 24.34
CA THR A 137 16.55 7.53 23.57
C THR A 137 16.86 7.22 22.10
N TRP A 138 17.74 6.25 21.83
CA TRP A 138 18.06 5.80 20.48
C TRP A 138 16.87 5.17 19.73
N LEU A 139 16.07 4.37 20.45
CA LEU A 139 14.86 3.78 19.91
C LEU A 139 13.84 4.86 19.52
N VAL A 140 13.58 5.82 20.41
CA VAL A 140 12.65 6.92 20.16
C VAL A 140 13.14 7.82 19.03
N SER A 141 14.44 8.15 18.97
CA SER A 141 14.99 8.96 17.88
C SER A 141 14.91 8.25 16.53
N GLY A 142 15.22 6.96 16.48
CA GLY A 142 15.09 6.14 15.27
C GLY A 142 13.64 6.03 14.79
N GLN A 143 12.69 5.91 15.73
CA GLN A 143 11.26 5.91 15.43
C GLN A 143 10.79 7.22 14.81
N ILE A 144 11.15 8.36 15.41
CA ILE A 144 10.78 9.69 14.91
C ILE A 144 11.38 9.91 13.52
N ALA A 145 12.65 9.56 13.32
CA ALA A 145 13.30 9.65 12.02
C ALA A 145 12.57 8.81 10.95
N LEU A 146 12.24 7.55 11.26
CA LEU A 146 11.51 6.67 10.34
C LEU A 146 10.10 7.18 10.02
N ALA A 147 9.40 7.73 11.02
CA ALA A 147 8.09 8.33 10.84
C ALA A 147 8.15 9.55 9.92
N LEU A 148 9.16 10.42 10.10
CA LEU A 148 9.38 11.58 9.24
C LEU A 148 9.71 11.18 7.80
N VAL A 149 10.55 10.17 7.59
CA VAL A 149 10.86 9.65 6.25
C VAL A 149 9.61 9.10 5.56
N LEU A 150 8.79 8.31 6.27
CA LEU A 150 7.54 7.78 5.72
C LEU A 150 6.54 8.90 5.39
N LEU A 151 6.42 9.90 6.27
CA LEU A 151 5.54 11.06 6.05
C LEU A 151 6.01 11.88 4.84
N ALA A 152 7.31 12.11 4.72
CA ALA A 152 7.89 12.81 3.56
C ALA A 152 7.63 12.05 2.26
N ASN A 153 7.84 10.74 2.24
CA ASN A 153 7.56 9.90 1.06
C ASN A 153 6.07 9.91 0.69
N ALA A 154 5.17 9.78 1.66
CA ALA A 154 3.74 9.85 1.43
C ALA A 154 3.31 11.22 0.87
N GLY A 155 3.83 12.31 1.45
CA GLY A 155 3.59 13.67 0.96
C GLY A 155 4.15 13.90 -0.45
N LEU A 156 5.32 13.35 -0.75
CA LEU A 156 5.91 13.42 -2.08
C LEU A 156 5.07 12.65 -3.11
N LEU A 157 4.63 11.43 -2.78
CA LEU A 157 3.75 10.63 -3.62
C LEU A 157 2.42 11.35 -3.88
N LEU A 158 1.81 11.92 -2.84
CA LEU A 158 0.57 12.68 -2.99
C LEU A 158 0.78 13.92 -3.87
N ARG A 159 1.86 14.67 -3.65
CA ARG A 159 2.21 15.82 -4.47
C ARG A 159 2.46 15.42 -5.92
N SER A 160 3.16 14.31 -6.14
CA SER A 160 3.44 13.78 -7.47
C SER A 160 2.16 13.35 -8.17
N PHE A 161 1.24 12.71 -7.44
CA PHE A 161 -0.07 12.32 -7.95
C PHE A 161 -0.92 13.53 -8.32
N VAL A 162 -1.02 14.53 -7.43
CA VAL A 162 -1.74 15.79 -7.70
C VAL A 162 -1.16 16.50 -8.91
N ARG A 163 0.17 16.55 -9.03
CA ARG A 163 0.83 17.13 -10.20
C ARG A 163 0.46 16.38 -11.46
N LEU A 164 0.62 15.06 -11.48
CA LEU A 164 0.25 14.20 -12.61
C LEU A 164 -1.23 14.31 -12.99
N SER A 165 -2.13 14.50 -12.03
CA SER A 165 -3.55 14.65 -12.29
C SER A 165 -3.93 16.05 -12.78
N SER A 166 -3.10 17.06 -12.50
CA SER A 166 -3.31 18.46 -12.89
C SER A 166 -2.61 18.84 -14.20
N GLU A 167 -1.62 18.05 -14.62
CA GLU A 167 -0.98 18.23 -15.92
C GLU A 167 -2.02 18.00 -17.02
N GLN A 168 -2.13 18.98 -17.92
CA GLN A 168 -3.10 18.95 -19.00
C GLN A 168 -2.77 17.74 -19.89
N PRO A 169 -3.72 16.81 -20.12
CA PRO A 169 -3.42 15.57 -20.83
C PRO A 169 -3.21 15.76 -22.35
N GLY A 170 -3.06 17.00 -22.81
CA GLY A 170 -2.92 17.38 -24.22
C GLY A 170 -4.23 17.44 -24.99
N PHE A 171 -5.38 17.37 -24.29
CA PHE A 171 -6.73 17.50 -24.86
C PHE A 171 -7.69 18.13 -23.83
N ASP A 172 -8.75 18.77 -24.31
CA ASP A 172 -9.81 19.36 -23.47
C ASP A 172 -10.93 18.35 -23.22
N SER A 173 -11.16 18.02 -21.97
CA SER A 173 -12.26 17.13 -21.53
C SER A 173 -13.47 17.89 -20.98
N ASN A 174 -13.40 19.23 -20.88
CA ASN A 174 -14.49 20.02 -20.34
C ASN A 174 -15.68 20.03 -21.30
N ASN A 175 -16.87 19.71 -20.79
CA ASN A 175 -18.12 19.65 -21.57
C ASN A 175 -18.14 18.59 -22.69
N VAL A 176 -17.29 17.56 -22.62
CA VAL A 176 -17.32 16.41 -23.53
C VAL A 176 -18.08 15.27 -22.87
N GLN A 177 -19.15 14.79 -23.52
CA GLN A 177 -19.84 13.57 -23.11
C GLN A 177 -19.44 12.40 -24.00
N THR A 178 -19.19 11.24 -23.39
CA THR A 178 -18.74 10.03 -24.08
C THR A 178 -19.78 8.93 -23.96
N ILE A 179 -20.08 8.26 -25.07
CA ILE A 179 -20.96 7.09 -25.12
C ILE A 179 -20.16 5.94 -25.73
N ARG A 180 -20.19 4.77 -25.08
CA ARG A 180 -19.57 3.56 -25.58
C ARG A 180 -20.65 2.63 -26.13
N PHE A 181 -20.45 2.18 -27.37
CA PHE A 181 -21.31 1.18 -28.00
C PHE A 181 -20.45 0.18 -28.78
N SER A 182 -21.02 -1.00 -29.04
CA SER A 182 -20.43 -2.02 -29.91
C SER A 182 -21.47 -2.43 -30.95
N LEU A 183 -21.06 -2.47 -32.21
CA LEU A 183 -21.89 -3.01 -33.28
C LEU A 183 -21.95 -4.55 -33.15
N PRO A 184 -23.14 -5.17 -33.22
CA PRO A 184 -23.26 -6.62 -33.26
C PRO A 184 -22.62 -7.18 -34.53
N GLN A 185 -22.09 -8.40 -34.48
CA GLN A 185 -21.47 -9.02 -35.66
C GLN A 185 -22.50 -9.35 -36.75
N THR A 186 -23.71 -9.74 -36.37
CA THR A 186 -24.78 -10.07 -37.32
C THR A 186 -25.39 -8.81 -37.94
N GLY A 187 -25.32 -8.69 -39.27
CA GLY A 187 -25.90 -7.57 -40.03
C GLY A 187 -24.95 -6.40 -40.31
N TYR A 188 -23.70 -6.49 -39.83
CA TYR A 188 -22.62 -5.54 -40.09
C TYR A 188 -21.40 -6.27 -40.69
N ASP A 189 -21.65 -7.15 -41.66
CA ASP A 189 -20.64 -8.03 -42.25
C ASP A 189 -19.70 -7.30 -43.23
N ASP A 190 -20.10 -6.12 -43.72
CA ASP A 190 -19.37 -5.34 -44.72
C ASP A 190 -19.00 -3.93 -44.22
N VAL A 191 -17.81 -3.48 -44.60
CA VAL A 191 -17.23 -2.18 -44.25
C VAL A 191 -18.11 -1.03 -44.75
N ALA A 192 -18.73 -1.16 -45.93
CA ALA A 192 -19.61 -0.12 -46.45
C ALA A 192 -20.90 0.03 -45.63
N THR A 193 -21.39 -1.05 -45.00
CA THR A 193 -22.56 -1.00 -44.11
C THR A 193 -22.21 -0.33 -42.79
N ILE A 194 -21.03 -0.62 -42.24
CA ILE A 194 -20.50 0.05 -41.05
C ILE A 194 -20.30 1.55 -41.33
N ALA A 195 -19.72 1.92 -42.48
CA ALA A 195 -19.52 3.32 -42.87
C ALA A 195 -20.86 4.08 -42.96
N ARG A 196 -21.88 3.50 -43.62
CA ARG A 196 -23.22 4.10 -43.71
C ARG A 196 -23.88 4.31 -42.34
N PHE A 197 -23.69 3.38 -41.40
CA PHE A 197 -24.18 3.54 -40.04
C PHE A 197 -23.54 4.76 -39.36
N TYR A 198 -22.23 4.95 -39.51
CA TYR A 198 -21.54 6.09 -38.93
C TYR A 198 -21.97 7.42 -39.57
N ASP A 199 -22.16 7.47 -40.88
CA ASP A 199 -22.68 8.67 -41.56
C ASP A 199 -24.08 9.06 -41.04
N GLN A 200 -24.94 8.07 -40.84
CA GLN A 200 -26.27 8.29 -40.26
C GLN A 200 -26.21 8.74 -38.80
N LEU A 201 -25.29 8.15 -38.01
CA LEU A 201 -25.09 8.52 -36.61
C LEU A 201 -24.62 9.97 -36.50
N HIS A 202 -23.61 10.35 -37.28
CA HIS A 202 -23.07 11.70 -37.35
C HIS A 202 -24.16 12.71 -37.76
N SER A 203 -24.92 12.40 -38.82
CA SER A 203 -26.02 13.27 -39.31
C SER A 203 -27.12 13.47 -38.27
N ARG A 204 -27.43 12.44 -37.46
CA ARG A 204 -28.43 12.55 -36.40
C ARG A 204 -27.90 13.26 -35.16
N ALA A 205 -26.64 13.06 -34.80
CA ALA A 205 -26.01 13.72 -33.67
C ALA A 205 -25.94 15.23 -33.89
N THR A 206 -25.50 15.66 -35.08
CA THR A 206 -25.42 17.08 -35.47
C THR A 206 -26.80 17.77 -35.54
N ALA A 207 -27.88 17.02 -35.74
CA ALA A 207 -29.25 17.55 -35.73
C ALA A 207 -29.80 17.84 -34.33
N ILE A 208 -29.15 17.37 -33.25
CA ILE A 208 -29.59 17.60 -31.87
C ILE A 208 -29.11 18.98 -31.42
N ASN A 209 -30.06 19.86 -31.06
CA ASN A 209 -29.75 21.17 -30.50
C ASN A 209 -28.93 21.03 -29.21
N GLY A 210 -27.75 21.68 -29.18
CA GLY A 210 -26.83 21.68 -28.04
C GLY A 210 -25.54 20.90 -28.26
N ILE A 211 -25.44 20.08 -29.32
CA ILE A 211 -24.19 19.43 -29.73
C ILE A 211 -23.39 20.38 -30.61
N LYS A 212 -22.19 20.77 -30.16
CA LYS A 212 -21.28 21.66 -30.93
C LYS A 212 -20.42 20.91 -31.94
N SER A 213 -20.01 19.68 -31.59
CA SER A 213 -19.14 18.82 -32.39
C SER A 213 -19.30 17.39 -31.89
N ASP A 214 -19.20 16.43 -32.80
CA ASP A 214 -19.18 15.01 -32.47
C ASP A 214 -17.99 14.33 -33.16
N ALA A 215 -17.51 13.26 -32.52
CA ALA A 215 -16.44 12.46 -33.06
C ALA A 215 -16.51 11.04 -32.50
N LEU A 216 -15.95 10.10 -33.26
CA LEU A 216 -15.80 8.71 -32.83
C LEU A 216 -14.33 8.39 -32.66
N ILE A 217 -14.07 7.53 -31.68
CA ILE A 217 -12.75 6.96 -31.45
C ILE A 217 -12.89 5.49 -31.08
N SER A 218 -11.99 4.65 -31.58
CA SER A 218 -11.98 3.22 -31.25
C SER A 218 -11.77 2.98 -29.75
N ILE A 219 -10.90 3.77 -29.11
CA ILE A 219 -10.57 3.69 -27.68
C ILE A 219 -10.28 5.09 -27.13
N LEU A 220 -11.02 5.48 -26.09
CA LEU A 220 -10.88 6.78 -25.43
C LEU A 220 -9.48 6.98 -24.80
N PRO A 221 -8.90 8.20 -24.81
CA PRO A 221 -7.69 8.51 -24.05
C PRO A 221 -7.83 8.11 -22.58
N LEU A 222 -6.75 7.55 -22.01
CA LEU A 222 -6.67 7.17 -20.60
C LEU A 222 -7.73 6.14 -20.14
N ALA A 223 -8.45 5.50 -21.07
CA ALA A 223 -9.43 4.47 -20.71
C ALA A 223 -8.74 3.23 -20.11
N PRO A 224 -9.37 2.58 -19.10
CA PRO A 224 -8.87 1.34 -18.57
C PRO A 224 -8.79 0.29 -19.68
N LYS A 225 -7.65 -0.42 -19.78
CA LYS A 225 -7.35 -1.38 -20.87
C LYS A 225 -7.28 -0.76 -22.28
N SER A 226 -6.91 0.52 -22.38
CA SER A 226 -6.59 1.20 -23.65
C SER A 226 -5.28 0.71 -24.27
N ILE A 227 -5.20 -0.57 -24.61
CA ILE A 227 -4.00 -1.17 -25.16
C ILE A 227 -4.36 -1.81 -26.49
N SER A 228 -4.10 -1.07 -27.57
CA SER A 228 -4.15 -1.58 -28.94
C SER A 228 -2.77 -1.42 -29.54
N PHE A 229 -1.89 -2.35 -29.20
CA PHE A 229 -0.55 -2.40 -29.77
C PHE A 229 -0.63 -2.90 -31.20
N VAL A 230 -0.05 -2.13 -32.12
CA VAL A 230 0.28 -2.58 -33.46
C VAL A 230 1.79 -2.69 -33.55
N HIS A 231 2.27 -3.86 -33.95
CA HIS A 231 3.67 -4.05 -34.30
C HIS A 231 3.89 -3.52 -35.70
N PHE A 232 4.93 -2.70 -35.87
CA PHE A 232 5.34 -2.22 -37.17
C PHE A 232 6.81 -2.51 -37.38
N THR A 233 7.16 -2.85 -38.61
CA THR A 233 8.56 -3.04 -39.01
C THR A 233 8.97 -1.88 -39.89
N ARG A 234 10.15 -1.33 -39.58
CA ARG A 234 10.78 -0.31 -40.39
C ARG A 234 11.62 -0.99 -41.46
N PRO A 235 11.34 -0.79 -42.76
CA PRO A 235 12.13 -1.42 -43.83
C PRO A 235 13.62 -1.04 -43.76
N ASP A 236 13.93 0.16 -43.28
CA ASP A 236 15.29 0.69 -43.11
C ASP A 236 15.99 0.21 -41.84
N ARG A 237 15.26 -0.43 -40.91
CA ARG A 237 15.80 -0.93 -39.64
C ARG A 237 15.01 -2.14 -39.15
N PRO A 238 15.22 -3.33 -39.76
CA PRO A 238 14.55 -4.55 -39.30
C PRO A 238 15.02 -4.91 -37.89
N PRO A 239 14.12 -5.42 -37.03
CA PRO A 239 14.46 -5.82 -35.68
C PRO A 239 15.42 -7.02 -35.70
N ALA A 240 16.42 -7.02 -34.81
CA ALA A 240 17.40 -8.10 -34.72
C ALA A 240 16.78 -9.40 -34.16
N ARG A 241 15.73 -9.25 -33.33
CA ARG A 241 14.95 -10.35 -32.77
C ARG A 241 13.46 -10.00 -32.78
N PRO A 242 12.55 -11.00 -32.81
CA PRO A 242 11.10 -10.74 -32.76
C PRO A 242 10.66 -9.92 -31.54
N GLU A 243 11.33 -10.12 -30.40
CA GLU A 243 11.11 -9.40 -29.14
C GLU A 243 11.49 -7.90 -29.19
N ASP A 244 12.32 -7.49 -30.15
CA ASP A 244 12.73 -6.09 -30.37
C ASP A 244 11.81 -5.35 -31.35
N THR A 245 10.72 -6.00 -31.80
CA THR A 245 9.79 -5.37 -32.75
C THR A 245 9.08 -4.20 -32.08
N PRO A 246 9.24 -2.95 -32.57
CA PRO A 246 8.60 -1.81 -31.95
C PRO A 246 7.07 -1.95 -32.04
N SER A 247 6.41 -1.55 -30.96
CA SER A 247 4.96 -1.46 -30.89
C SER A 247 4.54 -0.01 -30.70
N THR A 248 3.41 0.35 -31.28
CA THR A 248 2.77 1.64 -31.04
C THR A 248 1.29 1.43 -30.73
N ASN A 249 0.70 2.39 -30.02
CA ASN A 249 -0.75 2.43 -29.87
C ASN A 249 -1.36 3.01 -31.13
N TYR A 250 -2.28 2.26 -31.74
CA TYR A 250 -3.08 2.74 -32.86
C TYR A 250 -4.51 3.03 -32.40
N ARG A 251 -5.06 4.14 -32.89
CA ARG A 251 -6.43 4.55 -32.62
C ARG A 251 -7.08 5.02 -33.91
N ILE A 252 -8.30 4.57 -34.13
CA ILE A 252 -9.12 4.99 -35.26
C ILE A 252 -9.97 6.15 -34.77
N VAL A 253 -9.92 7.28 -35.48
CA VAL A 253 -10.67 8.48 -35.15
C VAL A 253 -11.38 9.02 -36.39
N THR A 254 -12.51 9.70 -36.19
CA THR A 254 -13.13 10.50 -37.27
C THR A 254 -12.38 11.82 -37.48
N PRO A 255 -12.52 12.46 -38.66
CA PRO A 255 -11.80 13.70 -38.97
C PRO A 255 -11.98 14.82 -37.93
N ASP A 256 -13.20 14.97 -37.37
CA ASP A 256 -13.51 16.01 -36.38
C ASP A 256 -13.03 15.69 -34.95
N TYR A 257 -12.37 14.56 -34.71
CA TYR A 257 -11.91 14.16 -33.37
C TYR A 257 -10.96 15.18 -32.74
N PHE A 258 -9.93 15.62 -33.48
CA PHE A 258 -8.95 16.57 -32.97
C PHE A 258 -9.60 17.91 -32.62
N ARG A 259 -10.53 18.40 -33.46
CA ARG A 259 -11.32 19.60 -33.20
C ARG A 259 -12.21 19.44 -31.96
N THR A 260 -12.89 18.31 -31.84
CA THR A 260 -13.81 18.02 -30.72
C THR A 260 -13.07 17.91 -29.39
N MET A 261 -11.84 17.38 -29.40
CA MET A 261 -10.99 17.23 -28.23
C MET A 261 -10.05 18.43 -27.98
N GLY A 262 -10.13 19.48 -28.80
CA GLY A 262 -9.27 20.67 -28.67
C GLY A 262 -7.78 20.38 -28.83
N ILE A 263 -7.42 19.37 -29.61
CA ILE A 263 -6.03 18.97 -29.88
C ILE A 263 -5.54 19.78 -31.11
N PRO A 264 -4.44 20.56 -30.99
CA PRO A 264 -3.90 21.37 -32.07
C PRO A 264 -3.26 20.55 -33.20
#